data_AF-E4ZY31-F1
#
_entry.id   AF-E4ZY31-F1
#
_cell.length_a   1.000
_cell.length_b   1.000
_cell.length_c   1.000
_cell.angle_alpha   90.00
_cell.angle_beta   90.00
_cell.angle_gamma   90.00
#
_symmetry.space_group_name_H-M   'P 1'
#
loop_
_entity.id
_entity.type
_entity.pdbx_description
1 polymer ?
#
loop_
_entity_poly.entity_id
_entity_poly.type
_entity_poly.pdbx_seq_one_letter_code
_entity_poly.pdbx_strand_id
1 'polypeptide(L)'
;MRFTTTALITLLTALTLAQVTPNKAGAANVGKGDGSQFITGGCVSDADCSSGCCAQVAATGDGVCSAEAASEQNGKTGCGFTDPNADATIAAAQEQVEQQGFKRVVRRE
;
A
#
# COMPACT_ATOMS: atom_id res chain seq x y z
N MET A 1 39.31 -38.50 15.82
CA MET A 1 39.63 -37.42 14.85
C MET A 1 38.79 -36.21 15.22
N ARG A 2 39.44 -35.07 15.46
CA ARG A 2 38.83 -33.78 15.79
C ARG A 2 38.52 -33.09 14.46
N PHE A 3 37.24 -32.86 14.15
CA PHE A 3 36.84 -32.02 13.02
C PHE A 3 36.53 -30.62 13.53
N THR A 4 37.57 -29.81 13.62
CA THR A 4 37.48 -28.36 13.57
C THR A 4 37.28 -27.97 12.11
N THR A 5 36.14 -27.38 11.73
CA THR A 5 36.07 -26.47 10.57
C THR A 5 34.74 -25.72 10.56
N THR A 6 34.87 -24.39 10.66
CA THR A 6 34.03 -23.38 10.02
C THR A 6 32.55 -23.36 10.40
N ALA A 7 32.28 -22.61 11.46
CA ALA A 7 31.08 -21.79 11.61
C ALA A 7 30.89 -20.93 10.34
N LEU A 8 30.08 -21.43 9.40
CA LEU A 8 29.41 -20.62 8.40
C LEU A 8 28.33 -19.82 9.12
N ILE A 9 28.73 -18.70 9.70
CA ILE A 9 27.81 -17.65 10.15
C ILE A 9 27.15 -17.13 8.88
N THR A 10 25.96 -17.64 8.58
CA THR A 10 25.05 -17.11 7.56
C THR A 10 24.63 -15.71 8.01
N LEU A 11 25.41 -14.72 7.60
CA LEU A 11 25.09 -13.31 7.78
C LEU A 11 23.94 -12.97 6.81
N LEU A 12 22.70 -13.29 7.20
CA LEU A 12 21.52 -12.71 6.56
C LEU A 12 21.48 -11.22 6.92
N THR A 13 22.13 -10.40 6.11
CA THR A 13 21.88 -8.96 6.10
C THR A 13 20.45 -8.73 5.65
N ALA A 14 19.53 -8.51 6.59
CA ALA A 14 18.18 -8.04 6.30
C ALA A 14 18.27 -6.58 5.82
N LEU A 15 18.45 -6.39 4.51
CA LEU A 15 18.30 -5.08 3.87
C LEU A 15 16.80 -4.76 3.84
N THR A 16 16.32 -4.04 4.86
CA THR A 16 14.98 -3.47 4.86
C THR A 16 14.94 -2.33 3.85
N LEU A 17 14.54 -2.62 2.61
CA LEU A 17 14.17 -1.57 1.66
C LEU A 17 12.98 -0.82 2.24
N ALA A 18 13.14 0.48 2.52
CA ALA A 18 12.08 1.38 2.93
C ALA A 18 11.10 1.57 1.77
N GLN A 19 10.22 0.59 1.58
CA GLN A 19 9.18 0.58 0.56
C GLN A 19 7.93 1.26 1.09
N VAL A 20 7.24 1.98 0.21
CA VAL A 20 5.97 2.62 0.54
C VAL A 20 4.91 1.54 0.74
N THR A 21 4.07 1.71 1.76
CA THR A 21 2.87 0.88 1.96
C THR A 21 1.64 1.79 1.98
N PRO A 22 0.46 1.29 1.60
CA PRO A 22 -0.77 2.06 1.68
C PRO A 22 -1.04 2.62 3.08
N ASN A 23 -1.28 3.92 3.17
CA ASN A 23 -1.70 4.57 4.40
C ASN A 23 -3.12 4.12 4.77
N LYS A 24 -3.25 3.54 5.96
CA LYS A 24 -4.51 2.99 6.46
C LYS A 24 -5.61 4.03 6.64
N ALA A 25 -5.30 5.31 6.85
CA ALA A 25 -6.31 6.35 7.07
C ALA A 25 -7.27 6.53 5.87
N GLY A 26 -6.82 6.20 4.66
CA GLY A 26 -7.64 6.24 3.45
C GLY A 26 -8.41 4.95 3.15
N ALA A 27 -8.43 3.97 4.06
CA ALA A 27 -9.02 2.65 3.78
C ALA A 27 -10.49 2.72 3.36
N ALA A 28 -11.26 3.68 3.92
CA ALA A 28 -12.68 3.88 3.60
C ALA A 28 -12.96 4.35 2.16
N ASN A 29 -11.93 4.70 1.40
CA ASN A 29 -12.04 5.26 0.05
C ASN A 29 -11.39 4.37 -1.02
N VAL A 30 -10.80 3.23 -0.65
CA VAL A 30 -10.22 2.27 -1.61
C VAL A 30 -11.34 1.69 -2.48
N GLY A 31 -11.18 1.75 -3.80
CA GLY A 31 -12.15 1.22 -4.78
C GLY A 31 -13.40 2.06 -5.00
N LYS A 32 -13.46 3.31 -4.52
CA LYS A 32 -14.61 4.19 -4.79
C LYS A 32 -14.64 4.73 -6.22
N GLY A 33 -13.49 4.83 -6.88
CA GLY A 33 -13.40 5.35 -8.24
C GLY A 33 -13.85 6.81 -8.40
N ASP A 34 -13.89 7.59 -7.32
CA ASP A 34 -14.40 8.97 -7.28
C ASP A 34 -13.30 10.01 -7.00
N GLY A 35 -12.03 9.60 -7.06
CA GLY A 35 -10.87 10.45 -6.79
C GLY A 35 -10.72 10.86 -5.33
N SER A 36 -11.42 10.22 -4.38
CA SER A 36 -11.37 10.61 -2.96
C SER A 36 -10.09 10.17 -2.22
N GLN A 37 -9.21 9.38 -2.84
CA GLN A 37 -7.93 9.00 -2.25
C GLN A 37 -6.84 10.04 -2.45
N PHE A 38 -6.09 10.29 -1.37
CA PHE A 38 -4.92 11.15 -1.39
C PHE A 38 -3.64 10.36 -1.61
N ILE A 39 -2.54 11.07 -1.92
CA ILE A 39 -1.20 10.49 -2.03
C ILE A 39 -0.89 9.62 -0.81
N THR A 40 -0.28 8.46 -1.04
CA THR A 40 -0.02 7.37 -0.07
C THR A 40 -1.24 6.53 0.32
N GLY A 41 -2.48 6.93 -0.02
CA GLY A 41 -3.66 6.08 0.15
C GLY A 41 -3.61 4.83 -0.73
N GLY A 42 -4.25 3.75 -0.29
CA GLY A 42 -4.40 2.54 -1.13
C GLY A 42 -5.32 2.80 -2.32
N CYS A 43 -5.08 2.10 -3.43
CA CYS A 43 -5.92 2.21 -4.63
C CYS A 43 -5.96 0.88 -5.39
N VAL A 44 -7.05 0.64 -6.10
CA VAL A 44 -7.19 -0.48 -7.05
C VAL A 44 -7.16 -0.01 -8.50
N SER A 45 -7.32 1.29 -8.74
CA SER A 45 -7.18 1.94 -10.05
C SER A 45 -6.87 3.42 -9.93
N ASP A 46 -6.44 4.06 -11.01
CA ASP A 46 -6.22 5.52 -11.08
C ASP A 46 -7.45 6.33 -10.66
N ALA A 47 -8.66 5.79 -10.89
CA ALA A 47 -9.92 6.45 -10.55
C ALA A 47 -10.11 6.67 -9.04
N ASP A 48 -9.43 5.89 -8.19
CA ASP A 48 -9.50 6.10 -6.74
C ASP A 48 -8.76 7.38 -6.32
N CYS A 49 -7.70 7.75 -7.05
CA CYS A 49 -6.74 8.76 -6.62
C CYS A 49 -7.11 10.16 -7.13
N SER A 50 -7.13 11.15 -6.24
CA SER A 50 -7.28 12.56 -6.61
C SER A 50 -6.17 13.03 -7.56
N SER A 51 -5.01 12.39 -7.52
CA SER A 51 -3.88 12.65 -8.42
C SER A 51 -4.02 11.99 -9.79
N GLY A 52 -5.03 11.13 -10.01
CA GLY A 52 -5.17 10.33 -11.23
C GLY A 52 -4.09 9.27 -11.43
N CYS A 53 -3.32 8.95 -10.39
CA CYS A 53 -2.20 8.01 -10.48
C CYS A 53 -2.20 7.03 -9.31
N CYS A 54 -2.60 5.79 -9.60
CA CYS A 54 -2.42 4.63 -8.78
C CYS A 54 -1.16 3.89 -9.24
N ALA A 55 -0.16 3.82 -8.37
CA ALA A 55 1.12 3.22 -8.69
C ALA A 55 1.35 1.93 -7.90
N GLN A 56 1.79 0.88 -8.60
CA GLN A 56 2.08 -0.40 -7.96
C GLN A 56 3.40 -0.33 -7.19
N VAL A 57 3.42 -0.89 -5.99
CA VAL A 57 4.64 -1.11 -5.20
C VAL A 57 5.25 -2.45 -5.61
N ALA A 58 6.45 -2.45 -6.18
CA ALA A 58 7.09 -3.64 -6.76
C ALA A 58 7.24 -4.80 -5.77
N ALA A 59 7.45 -4.49 -4.49
CA ALA A 59 7.75 -5.48 -3.48
C ALA A 59 6.51 -6.15 -2.86
N THR A 60 5.36 -5.47 -2.84
CA THR A 60 4.11 -6.03 -2.29
C THR A 60 3.07 -6.35 -3.36
N GLY A 61 3.14 -5.69 -4.51
CA GLY A 61 2.12 -5.75 -5.55
C GLY A 61 0.94 -4.79 -5.30
N ASP A 62 0.91 -4.10 -4.16
CA ASP A 62 -0.19 -3.21 -3.77
C ASP A 62 -0.21 -1.93 -4.62
N GLY A 63 -1.40 -1.37 -4.82
CA GLY A 63 -1.59 -0.03 -5.38
C GLY A 63 -1.51 1.06 -4.32
N VAL A 64 -0.74 2.11 -4.61
CA VAL A 64 -0.68 3.31 -3.78
C VAL A 64 -0.84 4.58 -4.62
N CYS A 65 -1.72 5.49 -4.20
CA CYS A 65 -1.87 6.78 -4.86
C CYS A 65 -0.56 7.55 -4.82
N SER A 66 -0.15 8.07 -5.97
CA SER A 66 1.11 8.78 -6.16
C SER A 66 0.89 10.06 -6.94
N ALA A 67 1.78 11.05 -6.74
CA ALA A 67 1.94 12.09 -7.75
C ALA A 67 2.63 11.47 -8.97
N GLU A 68 2.29 11.93 -10.17
CA GLU A 68 2.90 11.44 -11.42
C GLU A 68 4.43 11.56 -11.38
N ALA A 69 4.96 12.70 -10.92
CA ALA A 69 6.41 12.91 -10.80
C ALA A 69 7.14 11.96 -9.83
N ALA A 70 6.39 11.23 -8.99
CA ALA A 70 6.92 10.29 -8.00
C ALA A 70 6.45 8.84 -8.22
N SER A 71 5.80 8.54 -9.36
CA SER A 71 5.19 7.23 -9.61
C SER A 71 6.20 6.09 -9.75
N GLU A 72 7.48 6.40 -9.97
CA GLU A 72 8.58 5.41 -10.08
C GLU A 72 9.57 5.50 -8.91
N GLN A 73 9.28 6.36 -7.93
CA GLN A 73 10.15 6.54 -6.76
C GLN A 73 9.76 5.57 -5.65
N ASN A 74 10.70 5.31 -4.73
CA ASN A 74 10.43 4.59 -3.49
C ASN A 74 9.86 3.16 -3.68
N GLY A 75 10.28 2.49 -4.75
CA GLY A 75 9.89 1.12 -5.08
C GLY A 75 8.58 1.01 -5.88
N LYS A 76 8.05 2.12 -6.38
CA LYS A 76 6.87 2.12 -7.26
C LYS A 76 7.25 1.88 -8.72
N THR A 77 6.31 1.41 -9.54
CA THR A 77 6.55 1.00 -10.94
C THR A 77 5.83 1.83 -12.00
N GLY A 78 5.26 3.00 -11.65
CA GLY A 78 4.51 3.86 -12.56
C GLY A 78 3.01 3.91 -12.25
N CYS A 79 2.30 4.90 -12.83
CA CYS A 79 0.84 5.04 -12.75
C CYS A 79 0.12 4.01 -13.64
N GLY A 80 -1.21 3.92 -13.55
CA GLY A 80 -1.99 2.99 -14.37
C GLY A 80 -2.10 1.58 -13.79
N PHE A 81 -1.76 1.40 -12.51
CA PHE A 81 -1.99 0.13 -11.85
C PHE A 81 -3.50 -0.16 -11.81
N THR A 82 -3.87 -1.34 -12.29
CA THR A 82 -5.21 -1.92 -12.13
C THR A 82 -5.06 -3.20 -11.35
N ASP A 83 -5.65 -3.26 -10.16
CA ASP A 83 -5.50 -4.41 -9.27
C ASP A 83 -6.26 -5.62 -9.83
N PRO A 84 -5.57 -6.73 -10.15
CA PRO A 84 -6.23 -7.96 -10.61
C PRO A 84 -7.12 -8.61 -9.53
N ASN A 85 -6.96 -8.23 -8.26
CA ASN A 85 -7.72 -8.73 -7.12
C ASN A 85 -8.50 -7.60 -6.41
N ALA A 86 -8.97 -6.60 -7.16
CA ALA A 86 -9.62 -5.39 -6.62
C ALA A 86 -10.69 -5.70 -5.55
N ASP A 87 -11.57 -6.68 -5.77
CA ASP A 87 -12.62 -7.05 -4.82
C ASP A 87 -12.05 -7.46 -3.44
N ALA A 88 -10.96 -8.24 -3.43
CA ALA A 88 -10.32 -8.69 -2.21
C ALA A 88 -9.61 -7.51 -1.49
N THR A 89 -8.97 -6.63 -2.25
CA THR A 89 -8.31 -5.43 -1.72
C THR A 89 -9.32 -4.47 -1.10
N ILE A 90 -10.48 -4.28 -1.73
CA ILE A 90 -11.57 -3.46 -1.20
C ILE A 90 -12.13 -4.07 0.08
N ALA A 91 -12.37 -5.39 0.11
CA ALA A 91 -12.83 -6.07 1.31
C ALA A 91 -11.84 -5.94 2.47
N ALA A 92 -10.54 -6.13 2.21
CA ALA A 92 -9.49 -5.93 3.21
C ALA A 92 -9.45 -4.49 3.72
N ALA A 93 -9.63 -3.50 2.85
CA ALA A 93 -9.69 -2.09 3.23
C ALA A 93 -10.92 -1.79 4.11
N GLN A 94 -12.08 -2.38 3.83
CA GLN A 94 -13.26 -2.27 4.69
C GLN A 94 -13.02 -2.86 6.07
N GLU A 95 -12.36 -4.01 6.17
CA GLU A 95 -11.96 -4.58 7.45
C GLU A 95 -11.00 -3.64 8.21
N GLN A 96 -10.06 -2.99 7.50
CA GLN A 96 -9.20 -1.98 8.14
C GLN A 96 -10.00 -0.81 8.72
N VAL A 97 -11.10 -0.40 8.08
CA VAL A 97 -11.98 0.67 8.62
C VAL A 97 -12.63 0.22 9.94
N GLU A 98 -13.10 -1.02 10.01
CA GLU A 98 -13.68 -1.58 11.25
C GLU A 98 -12.66 -1.61 12.38
N GLN A 99 -11.43 -2.06 12.08
CA GLN A 99 -10.32 -2.11 13.04
C GLN A 99 -9.91 -0.72 13.54
N GLN A 100 -10.04 0.32 12.71
CA GLN A 100 -9.71 1.69 13.10
C GLN A 100 -10.69 2.30 14.10
N GLY A 101 -11.81 1.65 14.39
CA GLY A 101 -12.68 2.00 15.51
C GLY A 101 -13.30 3.39 15.41
N PHE A 102 -13.35 4.01 14.23
CA PHE A 102 -14.03 5.28 13.98
C PHE A 102 -15.55 5.11 14.12
N LYS A 103 -16.04 4.99 15.36
CA LYS A 103 -17.45 5.23 15.65
C LYS A 103 -17.74 6.66 15.22
N ARG A 104 -18.58 6.81 14.20
CA ARG A 104 -19.10 8.11 13.75
C ARG A 104 -19.86 8.75 14.91
N VAL A 105 -19.17 9.57 15.70
CA VAL A 105 -19.79 10.42 16.72
C VAL A 105 -20.49 11.54 15.99
N VAL A 106 -21.82 11.47 15.98
CA VAL A 106 -22.64 12.61 15.54
C VAL A 106 -22.48 13.68 16.60
N ARG A 107 -21.67 14.71 16.31
CA ARG A 107 -21.61 15.92 17.13
C ARG A 107 -23.00 16.57 17.03
N ARG A 108 -23.81 16.45 18.09
CA ARG A 108 -24.98 17.32 18.25
C ARG A 108 -24.43 18.70 18.62
N GLU A 109 -24.79 19.68 17.81
CA GLU A 109 -24.44 21.10 18.00
C GLU A 109 -25.01 21.65 19.31
#